data_AF-X5MB84-F1
#
_entry.id   AF-X5MB84-F1
#
_cell.length_a   1.000
_cell.length_b   1.000
_cell.length_c   1.000
_cell.angle_alpha   90.00
_cell.angle_beta   90.00
_cell.angle_gamma   90.00
#
_symmetry.space_group_name_H-M   'P 1'
#
loop_
_entity.id
_entity.type
_entity.pdbx_description
1 polymer ?
#
loop_
_entity_poly.entity_id
_entity_poly.type
_entity_poly.pdbx_seq_one_letter_code
_entity_poly.pdbx_strand_id
1 'polypeptide(L)'
;MDLDVPQHVLRFWETKFTQIKPLKRGGGRRYYRPEDVDLLRGIRTLLYHDGYTIKGVQKVFREQGVRHVSEIGREEYAAELAEAEAAGEITEPAIEEDVAPAPEPAQHVAPAPFPPVPLTEDQQIELELLLEELEGLKAKLENARAATWF
;
A
#
# COMPACT_ATOMS: atom_id res chain seq x y z
N MET A 1 3.02 12.25 -9.04
CA MET A 1 3.32 10.81 -8.91
C MET A 1 2.18 10.24 -8.10
N ASP A 2 1.10 9.97 -8.82
CA ASP A 2 -0.29 9.87 -8.34
C ASP A 2 -0.63 8.45 -7.91
N LEU A 3 0.20 7.88 -7.04
CA LEU A 3 -0.27 6.79 -6.19
C LEU A 3 -0.85 7.48 -4.96
N ASP A 4 -2.17 7.42 -4.81
CA ASP A 4 -2.90 7.83 -3.61
C ASP A 4 -2.58 6.87 -2.43
N VAL A 5 -1.28 6.72 -2.14
CA VAL A 5 -0.71 5.83 -1.15
C VAL A 5 0.32 6.63 -0.36
N PRO A 6 0.16 6.77 0.96
CA PRO A 6 1.10 7.51 1.79
C PRO A 6 2.52 6.98 1.68
N GLN A 7 3.51 7.88 1.72
CA GLN A 7 4.93 7.53 1.55
C GLN A 7 5.41 6.44 2.52
N HIS A 8 4.91 6.43 3.76
CA HIS A 8 5.29 5.43 4.77
C HIS A 8 4.76 4.03 4.44
N VAL A 9 3.60 3.92 3.80
CA VAL A 9 3.04 2.65 3.31
C VAL A 9 3.90 2.10 2.17
N LEU A 10 4.34 2.95 1.25
CA LEU A 10 5.26 2.57 0.18
C LEU A 10 6.60 2.05 0.75
N ARG A 11 7.16 2.73 1.76
CA ARG A 11 8.36 2.24 2.46
C ARG A 11 8.15 0.88 3.09
N PHE A 12 6.98 0.65 3.70
CA PHE A 12 6.64 -0.62 4.31
C PHE A 12 6.50 -1.73 3.27
N TRP A 13 5.83 -1.46 2.14
CA TRP A 13 5.68 -2.41 1.04
C TRP A 13 7.03 -2.83 0.43
N GLU A 14 7.98 -1.91 0.27
CA GLU A 14 9.34 -2.26 -0.16
C GLU A 14 10.03 -3.28 0.76
N THR A 15 9.70 -3.30 2.06
CA THR A 15 10.27 -4.30 2.98
C THR A 15 9.61 -5.66 2.85
N LYS A 16 8.37 -5.71 2.34
CA LYS A 16 7.57 -6.93 2.24
C LYS A 16 7.65 -7.57 0.86
N PHE A 17 7.87 -6.78 -0.17
CA PHE A 17 7.92 -7.23 -1.57
C PHE A 17 9.30 -6.90 -2.14
N THR A 18 10.15 -7.92 -2.27
CA THR A 18 11.53 -7.79 -2.80
C THR A 18 11.57 -7.46 -4.29
N GLN A 19 10.42 -7.55 -4.95
CA GLN A 19 10.20 -7.22 -6.35
C GLN A 19 10.24 -5.70 -6.58
N ILE A 20 9.79 -4.90 -5.60
CA ILE A 20 9.79 -3.44 -5.69
C ILE A 20 11.18 -2.92 -5.34
N LYS A 21 11.88 -2.33 -6.31
CA LYS A 21 13.23 -1.81 -6.10
C LYS A 21 13.29 -0.32 -6.40
N PRO A 22 13.18 0.55 -5.38
CA PRO A 22 13.27 1.99 -5.59
C PRO A 22 14.65 2.36 -6.14
N LEU A 23 14.68 3.15 -7.21
CA LEU A 23 15.90 3.75 -7.70
C LEU A 23 16.34 4.85 -6.74
N LYS A 24 17.50 4.64 -6.11
CA LYS A 24 18.16 5.64 -5.26
C LYS A 24 18.81 6.68 -6.16
N ARG A 25 18.20 7.87 -6.26
CA ARG A 25 18.83 9.06 -6.83
C ARG A 25 19.39 9.91 -5.67
N GLY A 26 20.45 10.67 -5.93
CA GLY A 26 21.02 11.59 -4.93
C GLY A 26 19.93 12.47 -4.32
N GLY A 27 19.93 12.61 -2.99
CA GLY A 27 18.93 13.42 -2.26
C GLY A 27 17.83 12.64 -1.53
N GLY A 28 17.91 11.31 -1.40
CA GLY A 28 17.06 10.53 -0.48
C GLY A 28 15.61 10.32 -0.92
N ARG A 29 15.23 10.82 -2.11
CA ARG A 29 13.93 10.58 -2.75
C ARG A 29 13.96 9.22 -3.45
N ARG A 30 12.86 8.48 -3.36
CA ARG A 30 12.68 7.16 -3.98
C ARG A 30 11.89 7.35 -5.27
N TYR A 31 12.45 6.87 -6.38
CA TYR A 31 11.76 6.85 -7.65
C TYR A 31 11.43 5.40 -8.00
N TYR A 32 10.17 5.15 -8.36
CA TYR A 32 9.72 3.88 -8.87
C TYR A 32 9.72 3.92 -10.40
N ARG A 33 10.07 2.80 -11.05
CA ARG A 33 9.92 2.67 -12.49
C ARG A 33 8.44 2.57 -12.84
N PRO A 34 8.03 2.85 -14.09
CA PRO A 34 6.65 2.61 -14.52
C PRO A 34 6.17 1.18 -14.23
N GLU A 35 7.06 0.18 -14.41
CA GLU A 35 6.76 -1.22 -14.07
C GLU A 35 6.52 -1.44 -12.57
N ASP A 36 7.31 -0.79 -11.70
CA ASP A 36 7.12 -0.87 -10.25
C ASP A 36 5.82 -0.16 -9.83
N VAL A 37 5.44 0.91 -10.54
CA VAL A 37 4.19 1.66 -10.32
C VAL A 37 2.99 0.78 -10.64
N ASP A 38 3.00 0.08 -11.79
CA ASP A 38 1.95 -0.87 -12.17
C ASP A 38 1.81 -1.98 -11.11
N LEU A 39 2.94 -2.49 -10.62
CA LEU A 39 2.96 -3.52 -9.58
C LEU A 39 2.46 -3.01 -8.22
N LEU A 40 2.81 -1.78 -7.84
CA LEU A 40 2.31 -1.13 -6.63
C LEU A 40 0.79 -0.92 -6.68
N ARG A 41 0.24 -0.57 -7.84
CA ARG A 41 -1.22 -0.50 -8.04
C ARG A 41 -1.86 -1.86 -7.82
N GLY A 42 -1.35 -2.91 -8.47
CA GLY A 42 -1.86 -4.27 -8.28
C GLY A 42 -1.82 -4.71 -6.81
N ILE A 43 -0.73 -4.42 -6.08
CA ILE A 43 -0.66 -4.71 -4.64
C ILE A 43 -1.75 -3.96 -3.86
N ARG A 44 -2.02 -2.69 -4.21
CA ARG A 44 -3.11 -1.90 -3.61
C ARG A 44 -4.46 -2.57 -3.86
N THR A 45 -4.76 -2.97 -5.10
CA THR A 45 -6.00 -3.66 -5.48
C THR A 45 -6.17 -4.93 -4.64
N LEU A 46 -5.15 -5.79 -4.62
CA LEU A 46 -5.26 -7.06 -3.90
C LEU A 46 -5.48 -6.83 -2.39
N LEU A 47 -4.81 -5.85 -1.79
CA LEU A 47 -4.92 -5.61 -0.36
C LEU A 47 -6.25 -4.92 0.04
N TYR A 48 -6.66 -3.90 -0.70
CA TYR A 48 -7.78 -3.03 -0.30
C TYR A 48 -9.09 -3.38 -0.99
N HIS A 49 -9.06 -3.76 -2.27
CA HIS A 49 -10.25 -4.13 -3.03
C HIS A 49 -10.61 -5.60 -2.81
N ASP A 50 -9.62 -6.49 -2.97
CA ASP A 50 -9.87 -7.95 -2.89
C ASP A 50 -9.70 -8.51 -1.47
N GLY A 51 -9.22 -7.70 -0.52
CA GLY A 51 -9.10 -8.07 0.89
C GLY A 51 -8.02 -9.11 1.20
N TYR A 52 -6.99 -9.23 0.35
CA TYR A 52 -5.85 -10.08 0.64
C TYR A 52 -5.02 -9.54 1.79
N THR A 53 -4.35 -10.44 2.52
CA THR A 53 -3.28 -10.08 3.45
C THR A 53 -1.94 -9.99 2.72
N ILE A 54 -0.94 -9.35 3.32
CA ILE A 54 0.43 -9.29 2.77
C ILE A 54 0.97 -10.69 2.45
N LYS A 55 0.68 -11.70 3.28
CA LYS A 55 1.05 -13.10 3.03
C LYS A 55 0.29 -13.69 1.83
N GLY A 56 -0.98 -13.32 1.66
CA GLY A 56 -1.79 -13.70 0.51
C GLY A 56 -1.21 -13.14 -0.80
N VAL A 57 -0.85 -11.86 -0.82
CA VAL A 57 -0.22 -11.22 -1.99
C VAL A 57 1.14 -11.84 -2.30
N GLN A 58 1.96 -12.13 -1.27
CA GLN A 58 3.22 -12.86 -1.45
C GLN A 58 3.02 -14.27 -2.04
N LYS A 59 1.90 -14.92 -1.72
CA LYS A 59 1.53 -16.21 -2.31
C LYS A 59 1.18 -16.05 -3.79
N VAL A 60 0.40 -15.04 -4.16
CA VAL A 60 0.09 -14.71 -5.57
C VAL A 60 1.36 -14.46 -6.37
N PHE A 61 2.32 -13.71 -5.82
CA PHE A 61 3.64 -13.52 -6.45
C PHE A 61 4.38 -14.83 -6.72
N ARG A 62 4.21 -15.85 -5.88
CA ARG A 62 4.86 -17.16 -6.04
C ARG A 62 4.15 -18.05 -7.05
N GLU A 63 2.81 -18.03 -7.07
CA GLU A 63 1.99 -18.93 -7.89
C GLU A 63 1.81 -18.40 -9.32
N GLN A 64 1.52 -17.11 -9.47
CA GLN A 64 1.13 -16.49 -10.74
C GLN A 64 2.21 -15.55 -11.28
N GLY A 65 3.15 -15.16 -10.40
CA GLY A 65 4.31 -14.35 -10.77
C GLY A 65 4.06 -12.84 -10.73
N VAL A 66 5.14 -12.11 -10.92
CA VAL A 66 5.19 -10.64 -10.86
C VAL A 66 4.36 -9.98 -11.97
N ARG A 67 4.34 -10.62 -13.14
CA ARG A 67 3.63 -10.13 -14.32
C ARG A 67 2.13 -10.06 -14.09
N HIS A 68 1.55 -11.07 -13.46
CA HIS A 68 0.10 -11.11 -13.19
C HIS A 68 -0.34 -9.96 -12.27
N VAL A 69 0.40 -9.71 -11.19
CA VAL A 69 0.10 -8.59 -10.28
C VAL A 69 0.23 -7.23 -10.99
N SER A 70 1.19 -7.10 -11.91
CA SER A 70 1.36 -5.88 -12.70
C SER A 70 0.25 -5.69 -13.74
N GLU A 71 -0.27 -6.79 -14.30
CA GLU A 71 -1.43 -6.77 -15.21
C GLU A 71 -2.70 -6.31 -14.47
N ILE A 72 -2.95 -6.81 -13.25
CA ILE A 72 -4.05 -6.34 -12.40
C ILE A 72 -3.96 -4.82 -12.17
N GLY A 73 -2.78 -4.33 -11.80
CA GLY A 73 -2.60 -2.89 -11.56
C GLY A 73 -2.75 -2.02 -12.82
N ARG A 74 -2.39 -2.56 -14.00
CA ARG A 74 -2.62 -1.88 -15.29
C ARG A 74 -4.10 -1.87 -15.66
N GLU A 75 -4.80 -2.97 -15.45
CA GLU A 75 -6.25 -3.07 -15.72
C GLU A 75 -7.05 -2.13 -14.81
N GLU A 76 -6.72 -2.06 -13.53
CA GLU A 76 -7.34 -1.11 -12.59
C GLU A 76 -7.08 0.35 -13.01
N TYR A 77 -5.85 0.69 -13.39
CA TYR A 77 -5.55 2.04 -13.87
C TYR A 77 -6.29 2.39 -15.17
N ALA A 78 -6.40 1.43 -16.08
CA ALA A 78 -7.17 1.62 -17.32
C ALA A 78 -8.67 1.80 -17.01
N ALA A 79 -9.21 1.09 -16.03
CA ALA A 79 -10.59 1.26 -15.57
C ALA A 79 -10.80 2.64 -14.90
N GLU A 80 -9.90 3.06 -14.00
CA GLU A 80 -9.94 4.41 -13.39
C GLU A 80 -9.90 5.52 -14.46
N LEU A 81 -9.03 5.39 -15.47
CA LEU A 81 -8.95 6.35 -16.57
C LEU A 81 -10.21 6.36 -17.43
N ALA A 82 -10.75 5.19 -17.78
CA ALA A 82 -11.97 5.09 -18.57
C ALA A 82 -13.19 5.66 -17.84
N GLU A 83 -13.27 5.50 -16.52
CA GLU A 83 -14.32 6.07 -15.69
C GLU A 83 -14.17 7.60 -15.55
N ALA A 84 -12.93 8.11 -15.45
CA ALA A 84 -12.65 9.55 -15.49
C ALA A 84 -12.97 10.19 -16.85
N GLU A 85 -12.67 9.49 -17.95
CA GLU A 85 -13.05 9.90 -19.31
C GLU A 85 -14.58 9.90 -19.49
N ALA A 86 -15.28 8.90 -18.95
CA ALA A 86 -16.74 8.83 -18.96
C ALA A 86 -17.41 9.91 -18.09
N ALA A 87 -16.74 10.35 -17.01
CA ALA A 87 -17.19 11.43 -16.13
C ALA A 87 -16.96 12.84 -16.71
N GLY A 88 -16.29 12.97 -17.86
CA GLY A 88 -16.13 14.24 -18.56
C GLY A 88 -15.10 15.21 -17.97
N GLU A 89 -14.16 14.73 -17.15
CA GLU A 89 -13.09 15.54 -16.59
C GLU A 89 -11.82 15.44 -17.46
N ILE A 90 -11.84 16.17 -18.57
CA ILE A 90 -10.67 16.40 -19.42
C ILE A 90 -9.81 17.47 -18.75
N THR A 91 -8.68 17.10 -18.16
CA THR A 91 -7.54 18.01 -18.06
C THR A 91 -6.33 17.30 -18.64
N GLU A 92 -5.91 17.78 -19.81
CA GLU A 92 -4.70 17.38 -20.52
C GLU A 92 -3.47 17.42 -19.59
N PRO A 93 -2.59 16.40 -19.58
CA PRO A 93 -1.27 16.57 -18.99
C PRO A 93 -0.40 17.35 -19.99
N ALA A 94 -0.25 18.65 -19.75
CA ALA A 94 0.80 19.44 -20.38
C ALA A 94 2.17 18.91 -19.93
N ILE A 95 2.79 18.12 -20.80
CA ILE A 95 4.22 17.80 -20.77
C ILE A 95 5.00 19.06 -21.17
N GLU A 96 5.44 19.84 -20.19
CA GLU A 96 6.56 20.77 -20.39
C GLU A 96 7.85 20.07 -19.99
N GLU A 97 8.61 19.62 -21.00
CA GLU A 97 10.04 19.42 -20.90
C GLU A 97 10.69 20.78 -20.59
N ASP A 98 11.28 20.95 -19.42
CA ASP A 98 12.42 21.84 -19.30
C ASP A 98 13.51 21.25 -18.40
N VAL A 99 14.73 21.37 -18.90
CA VAL A 99 15.93 20.69 -18.42
C VAL A 99 16.53 21.46 -17.22
N ALA A 100 16.98 20.68 -16.23
CA ALA A 100 17.84 20.96 -15.07
C ALA A 100 18.64 22.29 -15.05
N PRO A 101 18.92 22.88 -13.86
CA PRO A 101 19.95 22.30 -12.98
C PRO A 101 19.59 22.25 -11.49
N ALA A 102 20.29 21.37 -10.78
CA ALA A 102 20.21 21.17 -9.33
C ALA A 102 20.57 22.45 -8.54
N PRO A 103 20.06 22.55 -7.30
CA PRO A 103 20.89 23.03 -6.21
C PRO A 103 21.13 21.94 -5.14
N GLU A 104 22.32 22.03 -4.57
CA GLU A 104 23.00 21.15 -3.61
C GLU A 104 22.29 20.98 -2.24
N PRO A 105 22.68 19.96 -1.44
CA PRO A 105 21.86 19.44 -0.34
C PRO A 105 22.06 20.23 0.96
N ALA A 106 20.98 20.85 1.45
CA ALA A 106 20.91 21.29 2.84
C ALA A 106 20.77 20.08 3.77
N GLN A 107 21.69 20.00 4.71
CA GLN A 107 21.86 18.97 5.72
C GLN A 107 20.59 18.84 6.59
N HIS A 108 19.89 17.72 6.48
CA HIS A 108 19.00 17.25 7.56
C HIS A 108 19.71 16.14 8.30
N VAL A 109 20.17 16.48 9.50
CA VAL A 109 20.65 15.56 10.53
C VAL A 109 19.60 14.46 10.69
N ALA A 110 20.02 13.21 10.51
CA ALA A 110 19.17 12.05 10.69
C ALA A 110 18.55 12.07 12.09
N PRO A 111 17.22 11.89 12.26
CA PRO A 111 16.77 11.27 13.49
C PRO A 111 17.37 9.85 13.48
N ALA A 112 18.09 9.53 14.55
CA ALA A 112 18.54 8.19 14.90
C ALA A 112 17.37 7.19 14.77
N PRO A 113 17.63 5.88 14.61
CA PRO A 113 16.57 4.87 14.60
C PRO A 113 15.71 5.06 15.85
N PHE A 114 14.48 5.53 15.69
CA PHE A 114 13.56 5.57 16.81
C PHE A 114 13.37 4.13 17.26
N PRO A 115 13.56 3.82 18.57
CA PRO A 115 13.11 2.54 19.11
C PRO A 115 11.62 2.36 18.78
N PRO A 116 11.08 1.13 18.79
CA PRO A 116 9.65 0.93 18.61
C PRO A 116 8.92 1.93 19.52
N VAL A 117 8.22 2.89 18.92
CA VAL A 117 7.49 3.90 19.69
C VAL A 117 6.45 3.08 20.45
N PRO A 118 6.50 3.02 21.79
CA PRO A 118 5.47 2.31 22.53
C PRO A 118 4.14 2.95 22.13
N LEU A 119 3.15 2.11 21.85
CA LEU A 119 1.78 2.57 21.66
C LEU A 119 1.44 3.48 22.85
N THR A 120 0.88 4.67 22.60
CA THR A 120 0.43 5.53 23.70
C THR A 120 -0.61 4.79 24.55
N GLU A 121 -0.74 5.11 25.84
CA GLU A 121 -1.69 4.44 26.74
C GLU A 121 -3.10 4.43 26.14
N ASP A 122 -3.53 5.53 25.52
CA ASP A 122 -4.82 5.61 24.82
C ASP A 122 -4.96 4.61 23.67
N GLN A 123 -3.88 4.40 22.90
CA GLN A 123 -3.87 3.45 21.78
C GLN A 123 -3.80 1.99 22.26
N GLN A 124 -3.15 1.75 23.40
CA GLN A 124 -3.15 0.43 24.04
C GLN A 124 -4.53 0.09 24.61
N ILE A 125 -5.18 1.06 25.26
CA ILE A 125 -6.53 0.93 25.82
C ILE A 125 -7.56 0.70 24.70
N GLU A 126 -7.47 1.44 23.60
CA GLU A 126 -8.37 1.26 22.44
C GLU A 126 -8.22 -0.14 21.82
N LEU A 127 -6.99 -0.63 21.71
CA LEU A 127 -6.72 -1.99 21.22
C LEU A 127 -7.20 -3.08 22.18
N GLU A 128 -7.02 -2.88 23.49
CA GLU A 128 -7.46 -3.82 24.52
C GLU A 128 -8.99 -3.92 24.55
N LEU A 129 -9.69 -2.79 24.41
CA LEU A 129 -11.14 -2.72 24.30
C LEU A 129 -11.67 -3.44 23.05
N LEU A 130 -11.05 -3.19 21.89
CA LEU A 130 -11.44 -3.84 20.64
C LEU A 130 -11.18 -5.36 20.67
N LEU A 131 -10.12 -5.79 21.36
CA LEU A 131 -9.80 -7.20 21.52
C LEU A 131 -10.84 -7.90 22.40
N GLU A 132 -11.25 -7.28 23.52
CA GLU A 132 -12.31 -7.80 24.38
C GLU A 132 -13.66 -7.90 23.64
N GLU A 133 -13.99 -6.90 22.82
CA GLU A 133 -15.21 -6.92 22.00
C GLU A 133 -15.20 -8.08 20.99
N LEU A 134 -14.07 -8.31 20.31
CA LEU A 134 -13.90 -9.42 19.37
C LEU A 134 -13.96 -10.78 20.06
N GLU A 135 -13.37 -10.94 21.24
CA GLU A 135 -13.46 -12.17 22.02
C GLU A 135 -14.90 -12.45 22.45
N GLY A 136 -15.64 -11.41 22.86
CA GLY A 136 -17.06 -11.50 23.19
C GLY A 136 -17.92 -11.91 21.99
N LEU A 137 -17.66 -11.35 20.80
CA LEU A 137 -18.35 -11.74 19.56
C LEU A 137 -18.03 -13.16 19.14
N LYS A 138 -16.76 -13.58 19.28
CA LYS A 138 -16.34 -14.95 18.99
C LYS A 138 -17.03 -15.95 19.92
N ALA A 139 -17.11 -15.67 21.21
CA ALA A 139 -17.82 -16.52 22.17
C ALA A 139 -19.32 -16.63 21.88
N LYS A 140 -19.97 -15.52 21.49
CA LYS A 140 -21.37 -15.53 21.04
C LYS A 140 -21.56 -16.36 19.78
N LEU A 141 -20.64 -16.27 18.82
CA LEU A 141 -20.66 -17.08 17.60
C LEU A 141 -20.51 -18.57 17.92
N GLU A 142 -19.59 -18.93 18.83
CA GLU A 142 -19.40 -20.32 19.25
C GLU A 142 -20.62 -20.89 19.99
N ASN A 143 -21.24 -20.10 20.88
CA ASN A 143 -22.48 -20.49 21.55
C ASN A 143 -23.66 -20.64 20.58
N ALA A 144 -23.79 -19.74 19.60
CA ALA A 144 -24.81 -19.86 18.56
C ALA A 144 -24.60 -21.11 17.68
N ARG A 145 -23.35 -21.44 17.37
CA ARG A 145 -22.99 -22.67 16.63
C ARG A 145 -23.26 -23.93 17.45
N ALA A 146 -23.01 -23.90 18.76
CA ALA A 146 -23.31 -25.02 19.66
C ALA A 146 -24.83 -25.20 19.88
N ALA A 147 -25.59 -24.12 19.92
CA ALA A 147 -27.06 -24.13 20.07
C ALA A 147 -27.82 -24.63 18.83
N THR A 148 -27.15 -24.76 17.68
CA THR A 148 -27.77 -25.24 16.42
C THR A 148 -27.80 -26.78 16.32
N TRP A 149 -27.26 -27.51 17.32
CA TRP A 149 -27.22 -28.99 17.36
C TRP A 149 -28.03 -29.61 18.52
N PHE A 150 -29.12 -28.95 18.92
CA PHE A 150 -30.23 -29.53 19.71
C PHE A 150 -31.54 -29.22 19.01
#